data_AF-A0A9L0IQU6-F1
#
_entry.id   AF-A0A9L0IQU6-F1
#
_cell.length_a   1.000
_cell.length_b   1.000
_cell.length_c   1.000
_cell.angle_alpha   90.00
_cell.angle_beta   90.00
_cell.angle_gamma   90.00
#
_symmetry.space_group_name_H-M   'P 1'
#
loop_
_entity.id
_entity.type
_entity.pdbx_description
1 polymer ?
#
loop_
_entity_poly.entity_id
_entity_poly.type
_entity_poly.pdbx_seq_one_letter_code
_entity_poly.pdbx_strand_id
1 'polypeptide(L)'
;MAFFFTFMAQLVISIIQAVGIPGWGVCGWIATISFFGTNIGSAVVMLIPTIMFTVVAVFSFIALSMLEVAVVTTERAKHFYTPQDVPVTLYSDADEWEMWKRRSDPVLHIDLRKWADLMLVAPLDANTLGKVASGICDNLLTCVIRAWDRSKPLLFCPAMNTAMWEHPITAQQVGQLRAFGYVEIPCVAKKLVCGDQGLGAMAEVGTIVDKVKEILSLHGGFQQS
;
A
#
# COMPACT_ATOMS: atom_id res chain seq x y z
N MET A 1 -6.15 -13.90 24.38
CA MET A 1 -6.98 -12.68 24.46
C MET A 1 -6.75 -11.96 25.78
N ALA A 2 -5.69 -11.16 25.90
CA ALA A 2 -5.50 -10.22 27.04
C ALA A 2 -4.35 -9.24 26.77
N PHE A 3 -4.28 -8.58 25.61
CA PHE A 3 -3.19 -7.61 25.36
C PHE A 3 -3.57 -6.38 24.53
N PHE A 4 -4.86 -6.17 24.27
CA PHE A 4 -5.28 -5.01 23.45
C PHE A 4 -5.53 -3.74 24.28
N PHE A 5 -5.69 -3.86 25.61
CA PHE A 5 -5.92 -2.70 26.49
C PHE A 5 -4.61 -2.06 27.01
N THR A 6 -3.50 -2.80 27.03
CA THR A 6 -2.19 -2.30 27.46
C THR A 6 -1.51 -1.41 26.42
N PHE A 7 -1.81 -1.58 25.12
CA PHE A 7 -1.05 -0.96 24.02
C PHE A 7 -1.23 0.56 23.89
N MET A 8 -2.44 1.08 24.11
CA MET A 8 -2.71 2.53 24.06
C MET A 8 -2.25 3.24 25.34
N ALA A 9 -2.41 2.60 26.50
CA ALA A 9 -1.87 3.11 27.75
C ALA A 9 -0.33 3.19 27.72
N GLN A 10 0.35 2.19 27.13
CA GLN A 10 1.81 2.18 27.04
C GLN A 10 2.37 3.27 26.12
N LEU A 11 1.71 3.59 25.01
CA LEU A 11 2.13 4.69 24.11
C LEU A 11 1.99 6.05 24.81
N VAL A 12 0.85 6.29 25.45
CA VAL A 12 0.59 7.53 26.21
C VAL A 12 1.56 7.64 27.39
N ILE A 13 1.81 6.55 28.13
CA ILE A 13 2.81 6.51 29.21
C ILE A 13 4.23 6.73 28.66
N SER A 14 4.58 6.19 27.49
CA SER A 14 5.89 6.39 26.86
C SER A 14 6.09 7.85 26.42
N ILE A 15 5.05 8.49 25.89
CA ILE A 15 5.05 9.93 25.56
C ILE A 15 5.18 10.77 26.85
N ILE A 16 4.41 10.44 27.89
CA ILE A 16 4.47 11.13 29.20
C ILE A 16 5.85 10.96 29.86
N GLN A 17 6.45 9.77 29.78
CA GLN A 17 7.80 9.48 30.28
C GLN A 17 8.89 10.17 29.46
N ALA A 18 8.70 10.33 28.14
CA ALA A 18 9.63 11.06 27.27
C ALA A 18 9.60 12.58 27.53
N VAL A 19 8.44 13.14 27.86
CA VAL A 19 8.28 14.57 28.20
C VAL A 19 8.74 14.89 29.63
N GLY A 20 8.84 13.88 30.51
CA GLY A 20 9.42 14.02 31.84
C GLY A 20 8.58 14.90 32.78
N ILE A 21 7.37 14.45 33.14
CA ILE A 21 6.53 15.16 34.11
C ILE A 21 6.98 14.81 35.54
N PRO A 22 7.29 15.80 36.41
CA PRO A 22 7.66 15.54 37.81
C PRO A 22 6.54 14.83 38.58
N GLY A 23 6.85 13.70 39.22
CA GLY A 23 5.93 12.92 40.07
C GLY A 23 5.45 11.58 39.52
N TRP A 24 5.70 11.27 38.24
CA TRP A 24 5.33 9.98 37.60
C TRP A 24 6.54 9.09 37.25
N GLY A 25 7.70 9.39 37.83
CA GLY A 25 8.95 8.71 37.54
C GLY A 25 9.79 9.47 36.52
N VAL A 26 11.10 9.48 36.75
CA VAL A 26 12.09 10.10 35.88
C VAL A 26 12.25 9.25 34.62
N CYS A 27 12.43 9.87 33.44
CA CYS A 27 12.71 9.15 32.18
C CYS A 27 13.78 8.07 32.42
N GLY A 28 13.53 6.83 31.96
CA GLY A 28 14.39 5.66 32.27
C GLY A 28 15.87 5.90 31.98
N TRP A 29 16.17 6.71 30.96
CA TRP A 29 17.53 7.17 30.64
C TRP A 29 18.11 8.12 31.70
N ILE A 30 17.34 9.10 32.16
CA ILE A 30 17.77 10.05 33.20
C ILE A 30 17.96 9.32 34.55
N ALA A 31 17.08 8.37 34.88
CA ALA A 31 17.22 7.54 36.08
C ALA A 31 18.48 6.67 36.02
N THR A 32 18.73 6.04 34.87
CA THR A 32 19.93 5.23 34.64
C THR A 32 21.21 6.06 34.76
N ILE A 33 21.26 7.24 34.13
CA ILE A 33 22.42 8.15 34.20
C ILE A 33 22.68 8.63 35.63
N SER A 34 21.61 8.94 36.38
CA SER A 34 21.72 9.35 37.80
C SER A 34 22.26 8.22 38.68
N PHE A 35 21.89 6.96 38.40
CA PHE A 35 22.34 5.79 39.16
C PHE A 35 23.79 5.37 38.86
N PHE A 36 24.35 5.70 37.69
CA PHE A 36 25.77 5.45 37.41
C PHE A 36 26.70 6.15 38.41
N GLY A 37 26.29 7.30 38.96
CA GLY A 37 27.06 8.02 39.99
C GLY A 37 26.98 7.43 41.39
N THR A 38 26.06 6.49 41.66
CA THR A 38 25.78 5.95 43.00
C THR A 38 25.92 4.43 43.10
N ASN A 39 25.44 3.67 42.12
CA ASN A 39 25.60 2.22 42.05
C ASN A 39 25.56 1.70 40.60
N ILE A 40 26.73 1.26 40.12
CA ILE A 40 26.92 0.77 38.76
C ILE A 40 26.07 -0.49 38.49
N GLY A 41 25.95 -1.40 39.46
CA GLY A 41 25.19 -2.64 39.30
C GLY A 41 23.70 -2.36 39.06
N SER A 42 23.12 -1.46 39.85
CA SER A 42 21.74 -1.03 39.67
C SER A 42 21.51 -0.31 38.34
N ALA A 43 22.46 0.53 37.90
CA ALA A 43 22.39 1.21 36.62
C ALA A 43 22.39 0.23 35.43
N VAL A 44 23.21 -0.82 35.49
CA VAL A 44 23.26 -1.87 34.46
C VAL A 44 21.96 -2.66 34.40
N VAL A 45 21.37 -3.01 35.55
CA VAL A 45 20.08 -3.71 35.58
C VAL A 45 18.94 -2.83 35.04
N MET A 46 18.99 -1.50 35.26
CA MET A 46 18.01 -0.54 34.74
C MET A 46 18.16 -0.22 33.25
N LEU A 47 19.36 -0.43 32.67
CA LEU A 47 19.59 -0.30 31.23
C LEU A 47 18.79 -1.32 30.41
N ILE A 48 18.66 -2.55 30.90
CA ILE A 48 18.00 -3.65 30.18
C ILE A 48 16.53 -3.31 29.82
N PRO A 49 15.65 -2.96 30.78
CA PRO A 49 14.28 -2.58 30.45
C PRO A 49 14.21 -1.29 29.64
N THR A 50 15.10 -0.31 29.90
CA THR A 50 15.10 0.97 29.18
C THR A 50 15.43 0.81 27.68
N ILE A 51 16.44 -0.01 27.36
CA ILE A 51 16.82 -0.34 25.99
C ILE A 51 15.70 -1.13 25.32
N MET A 52 15.15 -2.14 26.00
CA MET A 52 14.07 -2.96 25.45
C MET A 52 12.81 -2.14 25.11
N PHE A 53 12.40 -1.22 25.99
CA PHE A 53 11.28 -0.31 25.72
C PHE A 53 11.55 0.62 24.54
N THR A 54 12.77 1.18 24.46
CA THR A 54 13.17 2.05 23.34
C THR A 54 13.12 1.30 22.01
N VAL A 55 13.62 0.05 21.98
CA VAL A 55 13.61 -0.80 20.78
C VAL A 55 12.18 -1.13 20.34
N VAL A 56 11.30 -1.51 21.26
CA VAL A 56 9.90 -1.84 20.93
C VAL A 56 9.12 -0.61 20.42
N ALA A 57 9.36 0.57 21.00
CA ALA A 57 8.75 1.82 20.52
C ALA A 57 9.25 2.20 19.11
N VAL A 58 10.55 2.04 18.84
CA VAL A 58 11.16 2.27 17.52
C VAL A 58 10.58 1.30 16.48
N PHE A 59 10.47 0.01 16.77
CA PHE A 59 9.85 -0.96 15.85
C PHE A 59 8.35 -0.70 15.66
N SER A 60 7.63 -0.25 16.69
CA SER A 60 6.21 0.08 16.57
C SER A 60 5.99 1.34 15.72
N PHE A 61 6.87 2.35 15.81
CA PHE A 61 6.84 3.55 14.95
C PHE A 61 7.20 3.22 13.49
N ILE A 62 8.19 2.34 13.29
CA ILE A 62 8.57 1.85 11.97
C ILE A 62 7.41 1.03 11.36
N ALA A 63 6.77 0.14 12.12
CA ALA A 63 5.66 -0.69 11.63
C ALA A 63 4.38 0.08 11.30
N LEU A 64 4.11 1.19 12.01
CA LEU A 64 2.92 2.03 11.77
C LEU A 64 3.06 2.94 10.53
N SER A 65 4.24 3.05 9.92
CA SER A 65 4.56 4.01 8.84
C SER A 65 4.92 3.36 7.49
N MET A 66 4.75 2.04 7.31
CA MET A 66 5.45 1.33 6.21
C MET A 66 4.80 1.37 4.82
N LEU A 67 3.56 1.81 4.64
CA LEU A 67 2.95 1.85 3.29
C LEU A 67 2.16 3.15 3.08
N GLU A 68 2.70 4.01 2.23
CA GLU A 68 2.01 5.18 1.72
C GLU A 68 1.18 4.76 0.49
N VAL A 69 -0.11 5.14 0.47
CA VAL A 69 -1.04 4.73 -0.59
C VAL A 69 -1.61 5.97 -1.26
N ALA A 70 -1.51 6.02 -2.58
CA ALA A 70 -2.20 6.97 -3.43
C ALA A 70 -3.08 6.22 -4.42
N VAL A 71 -4.24 6.79 -4.75
CA VAL A 71 -5.22 6.20 -5.67
C VAL A 71 -5.26 7.00 -6.95
N VAL A 72 -5.11 6.32 -8.09
CA VAL A 72 -5.42 6.89 -9.41
C VAL A 72 -6.78 6.36 -9.83
N THR A 73 -7.72 7.26 -10.13
CA THR A 73 -9.08 6.91 -10.55
C THR A 73 -9.35 7.34 -11.98
N THR A 74 -10.11 6.50 -12.70
CA THR A 74 -10.61 6.86 -14.03
C THR A 74 -11.96 7.57 -13.90
N GLU A 75 -12.33 8.40 -14.88
CA GLU A 75 -13.65 9.06 -14.87
C GLU A 75 -14.82 8.07 -14.77
N ARG A 76 -14.66 6.85 -15.32
CA ARG A 76 -15.70 5.81 -15.23
C ARG A 76 -15.76 5.16 -13.86
N ALA A 77 -14.65 5.03 -13.15
CA ALA A 77 -14.62 4.47 -11.80
C ALA A 77 -15.39 5.35 -10.80
N LYS A 78 -15.40 6.68 -10.98
CA LYS A 78 -16.14 7.65 -10.15
C LYS A 78 -17.67 7.41 -10.11
N HIS A 79 -18.22 6.58 -11.00
CA HIS A 79 -19.64 6.19 -10.94
C HIS A 79 -19.94 5.10 -9.90
N PHE A 80 -18.92 4.40 -9.40
CA PHE A 80 -19.08 3.26 -8.50
C PHE A 80 -18.82 3.58 -7.02
N TYR A 81 -18.30 4.79 -6.74
CA TYR A 81 -18.01 5.25 -5.39
C TYR A 81 -17.97 6.79 -5.35
N THR A 82 -18.05 7.36 -4.15
CA THR A 82 -17.95 8.81 -3.93
C THR A 82 -16.49 9.18 -3.64
N PRO A 83 -15.83 10.06 -4.40
CA PRO A 83 -14.43 10.42 -4.20
C PRO A 83 -14.12 10.98 -2.79
N GLN A 84 -15.07 11.68 -2.18
CA GLN A 84 -14.91 12.27 -0.84
C GLN A 84 -14.83 11.24 0.28
N ASP A 85 -15.30 10.01 0.04
CA ASP A 85 -15.31 8.92 1.03
C ASP A 85 -13.96 8.17 1.07
N VAL A 86 -13.03 8.50 0.18
CA VAL A 86 -11.71 7.87 0.10
C VAL A 86 -10.70 8.64 0.96
N PRO A 87 -10.21 8.09 2.09
CA PRO A 87 -9.39 8.82 3.05
C PRO A 87 -7.90 8.92 2.66
N VAL A 88 -7.59 8.77 1.37
CA VAL A 88 -6.22 8.78 0.84
C VAL A 88 -6.13 9.73 -0.35
N THR A 89 -4.91 10.16 -0.69
CA THR A 89 -4.67 11.04 -1.84
C THR A 89 -5.21 10.40 -3.11
N LEU A 90 -6.09 11.13 -3.80
CA LEU A 90 -6.78 10.67 -5.00
C LEU A 90 -6.38 11.57 -6.17
N TYR A 91 -5.90 10.95 -7.23
CA TYR A 91 -5.55 11.59 -8.49
C TYR A 91 -6.50 11.13 -9.59
N SER A 92 -6.83 12.03 -10.49
CA SER A 92 -7.70 11.85 -11.64
C SER A 92 -7.08 12.47 -12.89
N ASP A 93 -7.71 12.25 -14.04
CA ASP A 93 -7.23 12.77 -15.32
C ASP A 93 -7.16 14.32 -15.33
N ALA A 94 -7.99 15.00 -14.53
CA ALA A 94 -7.95 16.45 -14.39
C ALA A 94 -6.65 16.94 -13.72
N ASP A 95 -6.16 16.21 -12.71
CA ASP A 95 -4.97 16.58 -11.94
C ASP A 95 -3.71 16.62 -12.81
N GLU A 96 -3.65 15.77 -13.84
CA GLU A 96 -2.55 15.74 -14.81
C GLU A 96 -2.37 17.09 -15.52
N TRP A 97 -3.46 17.71 -15.92
CA TRP A 97 -3.45 18.99 -16.65
C TRP A 97 -3.48 20.21 -15.72
N GLU A 98 -4.06 20.09 -14.53
CA GLU A 98 -4.04 21.17 -13.54
C GLU A 98 -2.63 21.42 -12.98
N MET A 99 -1.83 20.36 -12.84
CA MET A 99 -0.44 20.45 -12.35
C MET A 99 0.55 20.90 -13.43
N TRP A 100 0.24 20.62 -14.71
CA TRP A 100 1.14 20.90 -15.83
C TRP A 100 0.76 22.19 -16.60
N LYS A 101 1.18 23.36 -16.08
CA LYS A 101 0.84 24.67 -16.68
C LYS A 101 1.92 25.22 -17.62
N ARG A 102 3.17 24.79 -17.44
CA ARG A 102 4.34 25.16 -18.24
C ARG A 102 5.17 23.93 -18.54
N ARG A 103 5.94 23.97 -19.63
CA ARG A 103 6.79 22.83 -20.06
C ARG A 103 7.81 22.36 -19.00
N SER A 104 8.18 23.22 -18.07
CA SER A 104 9.10 22.90 -16.97
C SER A 104 8.42 22.27 -15.75
N ASP A 105 7.09 22.29 -15.69
CA ASP A 105 6.35 21.79 -14.54
C ASP A 105 6.37 20.24 -14.53
N PRO A 106 6.29 19.61 -13.35
CA PRO A 106 6.26 18.16 -13.20
C PRO A 106 5.11 17.52 -13.98
N VAL A 107 5.37 16.32 -14.53
CA VAL A 107 4.37 15.54 -15.27
C VAL A 107 3.87 14.42 -14.35
N LEU A 108 2.63 14.54 -13.91
CA LEU A 108 2.06 13.73 -12.83
C LEU A 108 2.24 12.22 -13.04
N HIS A 109 1.93 11.70 -14.24
CA HIS A 109 2.04 10.25 -14.49
C HIS A 109 3.49 9.73 -14.39
N ILE A 110 4.48 10.56 -14.69
CA ILE A 110 5.91 10.22 -14.55
C ILE A 110 6.30 10.23 -13.08
N ASP A 111 5.81 11.20 -12.31
CA ASP A 111 6.14 11.33 -10.90
C ASP A 111 5.50 10.21 -10.07
N LEU A 112 4.24 9.85 -10.34
CA LEU A 112 3.59 8.69 -9.72
C LEU A 112 4.37 7.40 -9.98
N ARG A 113 4.85 7.20 -11.21
CA ARG A 113 5.67 6.05 -11.60
C ARG A 113 7.02 6.00 -10.87
N LYS A 114 7.62 7.16 -10.57
CA LYS A 114 8.86 7.23 -9.79
C LYS A 114 8.60 6.96 -8.30
N TRP A 115 7.55 7.57 -7.75
CA TRP A 115 7.17 7.48 -6.34
C TRP A 115 6.76 6.06 -5.92
N ALA A 116 5.92 5.38 -6.70
CA ALA A 116 5.39 4.09 -6.31
C ALA A 116 6.41 2.95 -6.46
N ASP A 117 6.57 2.11 -5.44
CA ASP A 117 7.40 0.89 -5.50
C ASP A 117 6.66 -0.31 -6.10
N LEU A 118 5.32 -0.29 -6.05
CA LEU A 118 4.42 -1.30 -6.58
C LEU A 118 3.18 -0.63 -7.14
N MET A 119 2.62 -1.18 -8.22
CA MET A 119 1.32 -0.78 -8.74
C MET A 119 0.32 -1.93 -8.62
N LEU A 120 -0.90 -1.62 -8.20
CA LEU A 120 -2.04 -2.53 -8.22
C LEU A 120 -3.19 -1.90 -9.01
N VAL A 121 -3.68 -2.61 -10.03
CA VAL A 121 -4.90 -2.23 -10.75
C VAL A 121 -6.04 -3.16 -10.33
N ALA A 122 -6.92 -2.68 -9.46
CA ALA A 122 -8.04 -3.46 -8.94
C ALA A 122 -9.27 -2.55 -8.69
N PRO A 123 -10.39 -2.72 -9.42
CA PRO A 123 -10.59 -3.67 -10.53
C PRO A 123 -9.88 -3.24 -11.82
N LEU A 124 -9.43 -4.22 -12.62
CA LEU A 124 -9.09 -4.03 -14.03
C LEU A 124 -10.30 -4.40 -14.89
N ASP A 125 -10.98 -3.40 -15.45
CA ASP A 125 -12.07 -3.62 -16.40
C ASP A 125 -11.55 -4.04 -17.79
N ALA A 126 -12.42 -4.60 -18.62
CA ALA A 126 -12.04 -5.06 -19.95
C ALA A 126 -11.56 -3.94 -20.88
N ASN A 127 -12.06 -2.71 -20.69
CA ASN A 127 -11.67 -1.56 -21.49
C ASN A 127 -10.22 -1.15 -21.21
N THR A 128 -9.85 -1.02 -19.95
CA THR A 128 -8.48 -0.73 -19.51
C THR A 128 -7.56 -1.89 -19.85
N LEU A 129 -8.01 -3.14 -19.69
CA LEU A 129 -7.26 -4.32 -20.16
C LEU A 129 -6.93 -4.20 -21.66
N GLY A 130 -7.91 -3.89 -22.49
CA GLY A 130 -7.71 -3.74 -23.94
C GLY A 130 -6.80 -2.57 -24.31
N LYS A 131 -6.93 -1.43 -23.60
CA LYS A 131 -6.04 -0.27 -23.77
C LYS A 131 -4.60 -0.61 -23.42
N VAL A 132 -4.36 -1.21 -22.26
CA VAL A 132 -3.02 -1.58 -21.79
C VAL A 132 -2.38 -2.61 -22.72
N ALA A 133 -3.14 -3.64 -23.13
CA ALA A 133 -2.67 -4.66 -24.06
C ALA A 133 -2.28 -4.07 -25.43
N SER A 134 -3.03 -3.06 -25.90
CA SER A 134 -2.79 -2.39 -27.18
C SER A 134 -1.82 -1.21 -27.10
N GLY A 135 -1.32 -0.87 -25.91
CA GLY A 135 -0.42 0.26 -25.69
C GLY A 135 -1.06 1.65 -25.77
N ILE A 136 -2.38 1.75 -25.61
CA ILE A 136 -3.12 3.03 -25.55
C ILE A 136 -2.86 3.68 -24.19
N CYS A 137 -2.51 4.96 -24.20
CA CYS A 137 -2.25 5.81 -23.03
C CYS A 137 -3.02 7.13 -23.15
N ASP A 138 -4.32 7.09 -22.89
CA ASP A 138 -5.25 8.21 -23.12
C ASP A 138 -5.86 8.77 -21.83
N ASN A 139 -5.43 8.26 -20.67
CA ASN A 139 -5.83 8.73 -19.34
C ASN A 139 -4.68 8.53 -18.35
N LEU A 140 -4.78 9.11 -17.15
CA LEU A 140 -3.70 9.13 -16.17
C LEU A 140 -3.24 7.70 -15.83
N LEU A 141 -4.18 6.79 -15.55
CA LEU A 141 -3.86 5.39 -15.22
C LEU A 141 -3.07 4.69 -16.34
N THR A 142 -3.55 4.76 -17.58
CA THR A 142 -2.91 4.09 -18.71
C THR A 142 -1.57 4.72 -19.08
N CYS A 143 -1.41 6.04 -18.89
CA CYS A 143 -0.12 6.72 -19.00
C CYS A 143 0.90 6.23 -17.97
N VAL A 144 0.51 6.11 -16.69
CA VAL A 144 1.41 5.59 -15.63
C VAL A 144 1.81 4.14 -15.95
N ILE A 145 0.86 3.28 -16.35
CA ILE A 145 1.13 1.89 -16.73
C ILE A 145 2.09 1.83 -17.93
N ARG A 146 1.86 2.65 -18.96
CA ARG A 146 2.69 2.64 -20.18
C ARG A 146 4.13 3.06 -19.89
N ALA A 147 4.30 3.98 -18.95
CA ALA A 147 5.59 4.45 -18.49
C ALA A 147 6.23 3.53 -17.44
N TRP A 148 5.52 2.52 -16.91
CA TRP A 148 5.90 1.79 -15.71
C TRP A 148 7.30 1.16 -15.74
N ASP A 149 7.95 1.07 -14.58
CA ASP A 149 9.23 0.41 -14.46
C ASP A 149 9.07 -1.10 -14.40
N ARG A 150 9.64 -1.82 -15.37
CA ARG A 150 9.53 -3.28 -15.40
C ARG A 150 10.32 -3.98 -14.28
N SER A 151 11.20 -3.26 -13.58
CA SER A 151 11.85 -3.77 -12.36
C SER A 151 10.93 -3.74 -11.14
N LYS A 152 9.85 -2.95 -11.18
CA LYS A 152 8.88 -2.81 -10.10
C LYS A 152 7.64 -3.69 -10.36
N PRO A 153 7.11 -4.39 -9.35
CA PRO A 153 5.95 -5.24 -9.53
C PRO A 153 4.70 -4.43 -9.92
N LEU A 154 4.00 -4.91 -10.95
CA LEU A 154 2.67 -4.46 -11.34
C LEU A 154 1.71 -5.63 -11.24
N LEU A 155 0.71 -5.51 -10.37
CA LEU A 155 -0.34 -6.48 -10.16
C LEU A 155 -1.63 -5.97 -10.82
N PHE A 156 -2.42 -6.88 -11.37
CA PHE A 156 -3.74 -6.55 -11.89
C PHE A 156 -4.78 -7.58 -11.47
N CYS A 157 -5.99 -7.12 -11.17
CA CYS A 157 -7.11 -7.95 -10.73
C CYS A 157 -8.31 -7.74 -11.67
N PRO A 158 -8.51 -8.61 -12.68
CA PRO A 158 -9.60 -8.47 -13.62
C PRO A 158 -10.97 -8.56 -12.95
N ALA A 159 -11.89 -7.69 -13.39
CA ALA A 159 -13.29 -7.74 -12.96
C ALA A 159 -14.22 -7.35 -14.11
N MET A 160 -15.02 -8.31 -14.58
CA MET A 160 -15.96 -8.10 -15.69
C MET A 160 -17.05 -9.17 -15.68
N ASN A 161 -18.11 -8.95 -16.46
CA ASN A 161 -19.14 -9.96 -16.67
C ASN A 161 -18.55 -11.24 -17.29
N THR A 162 -19.14 -12.40 -16.99
CA THR A 162 -18.69 -13.71 -17.48
C THR A 162 -18.60 -13.80 -19.00
N ALA A 163 -19.55 -13.24 -19.74
CA ALA A 163 -19.49 -13.23 -21.21
C ALA A 163 -18.30 -12.42 -21.74
N MET A 164 -17.90 -11.36 -21.02
CA MET A 164 -16.70 -10.59 -21.35
C MET A 164 -15.43 -11.36 -20.98
N TRP A 165 -15.43 -12.07 -19.85
CA TRP A 165 -14.30 -12.90 -19.42
C TRP A 165 -14.04 -14.07 -20.37
N GLU A 166 -15.09 -14.77 -20.80
CA GLU A 166 -15.01 -15.90 -21.72
C GLU A 166 -14.73 -15.49 -23.17
N HIS A 167 -14.79 -14.18 -23.48
CA HIS A 167 -14.47 -13.69 -24.81
C HIS A 167 -12.99 -13.99 -25.16
N PRO A 168 -12.69 -14.54 -26.35
CA PRO A 168 -11.34 -15.00 -26.70
C PRO A 168 -10.27 -13.90 -26.64
N ILE A 169 -10.66 -12.65 -26.94
CA ILE A 169 -9.77 -11.49 -26.84
C ILE A 169 -9.28 -11.26 -25.40
N THR A 170 -10.13 -11.49 -24.40
CA THR A 170 -9.78 -11.28 -22.99
C THR A 170 -8.64 -12.21 -22.58
N ALA A 171 -8.73 -13.50 -22.94
CA ALA A 171 -7.67 -14.47 -22.67
C ALA A 171 -6.34 -14.08 -23.36
N GLN A 172 -6.41 -13.57 -24.60
CA GLN A 172 -5.23 -13.08 -25.32
C GLN A 172 -4.60 -11.87 -24.63
N GLN A 173 -5.40 -10.89 -24.23
CA GLN A 173 -4.93 -9.67 -23.56
C GLN A 173 -4.33 -9.97 -22.19
N VAL A 174 -4.97 -10.81 -21.38
CA VAL A 174 -4.42 -11.27 -20.08
C VAL A 174 -3.08 -11.98 -20.31
N GLY A 175 -3.00 -12.85 -21.32
CA GLY A 175 -1.75 -13.51 -21.70
C GLY A 175 -0.65 -12.52 -22.09
N GLN A 176 -0.97 -11.45 -22.82
CA GLN A 176 -0.03 -10.39 -23.17
C GLN A 176 0.49 -9.63 -21.94
N LEU A 177 -0.41 -9.22 -21.04
CA LEU A 177 0.00 -8.54 -19.79
C LEU A 177 0.92 -9.42 -18.94
N ARG A 178 0.62 -10.73 -18.84
CA ARG A 178 1.50 -11.68 -18.17
C ARG A 178 2.86 -11.81 -18.86
N ALA A 179 2.89 -11.81 -20.19
CA ALA A 179 4.13 -11.84 -20.97
C ALA A 179 4.97 -10.56 -20.77
N PHE A 180 4.35 -9.43 -20.41
CA PHE A 180 5.08 -8.22 -20.01
C PHE A 180 5.76 -8.34 -18.64
N GLY A 181 5.42 -9.37 -17.85
CA GLY A 181 5.91 -9.58 -16.49
C GLY A 181 4.94 -9.10 -15.41
N TYR A 182 3.71 -8.71 -15.78
CA TYR A 182 2.70 -8.30 -14.81
C TYR A 182 2.09 -9.51 -14.11
N VAL A 183 1.76 -9.34 -12.84
CA VAL A 183 1.26 -10.41 -11.98
C VAL A 183 -0.26 -10.37 -11.96
N GLU A 184 -0.87 -11.43 -12.48
CA GLU A 184 -2.32 -11.62 -12.45
C GLU A 184 -2.77 -12.06 -11.05
N ILE A 185 -3.77 -11.36 -10.51
CA ILE A 185 -4.62 -11.87 -9.43
C ILE A 185 -5.90 -12.37 -10.11
N PRO A 186 -6.12 -13.70 -10.19
CA PRO A 186 -7.19 -14.25 -10.99
C PRO A 186 -8.56 -13.87 -10.44
N CYS A 187 -9.52 -13.70 -11.35
CA CYS A 187 -10.92 -13.52 -11.00
C CYS A 187 -11.51 -14.80 -10.37
N VAL A 188 -12.58 -14.63 -9.60
CA VAL A 188 -13.27 -15.72 -8.91
C VAL A 188 -14.64 -15.96 -9.53
N ALA A 189 -15.12 -17.20 -9.43
CA ALA A 189 -16.50 -17.52 -9.76
C ALA A 189 -17.41 -17.06 -8.62
N LYS A 190 -18.43 -16.24 -8.92
CA LYS A 190 -19.48 -15.88 -7.97
C LYS A 190 -20.83 -16.30 -8.52
N LYS A 191 -21.75 -16.61 -7.60
CA LYS A 191 -23.14 -16.90 -7.95
C LYS A 191 -23.82 -15.59 -8.32
N LEU A 192 -24.22 -15.47 -9.58
CA LEU A 192 -24.94 -14.31 -10.10
C LEU A 192 -26.36 -14.29 -9.53
N VAL A 193 -26.98 -13.11 -9.50
CA VAL A 193 -28.37 -12.92 -9.02
C VAL A 193 -29.37 -13.77 -9.82
N CYS A 194 -29.04 -14.15 -11.05
CA CYS A 194 -29.84 -15.04 -11.90
C CYS A 194 -29.77 -16.54 -11.53
N GLY A 195 -28.88 -16.95 -10.62
CA GLY A 195 -28.70 -18.34 -10.20
C GLY A 195 -27.52 -19.06 -10.88
N ASP A 196 -26.98 -18.51 -11.96
CA ASP A 196 -25.83 -19.05 -12.67
C ASP A 196 -24.51 -18.74 -11.92
N GLN A 197 -23.57 -19.69 -11.94
CA GLN A 197 -22.19 -19.42 -11.51
C GLN A 197 -21.40 -18.89 -12.70
N GLY A 198 -20.85 -17.69 -12.55
CA GLY A 198 -20.07 -17.05 -13.60
C GLY A 198 -18.67 -16.68 -13.11
N LEU A 199 -17.65 -17.02 -13.89
CA LEU A 199 -16.28 -16.55 -13.69
C LEU A 199 -16.17 -15.09 -14.14
N GLY A 200 -15.26 -14.31 -13.54
CA GLY A 200 -15.03 -12.90 -13.92
C GLY A 200 -15.25 -11.89 -12.79
N ALA A 201 -15.72 -12.31 -11.62
CA ALA A 201 -15.80 -11.42 -10.46
C ALA A 201 -14.40 -11.11 -9.90
N MET A 202 -14.19 -9.88 -9.42
CA MET A 202 -12.95 -9.49 -8.77
C MET A 202 -12.64 -10.41 -7.59
N ALA A 203 -11.36 -10.76 -7.41
CA ALA A 203 -10.90 -11.46 -6.22
C ALA A 203 -11.29 -10.70 -4.94
N GLU A 204 -11.39 -11.42 -3.83
CA GLU A 204 -11.70 -10.80 -2.55
C GLU A 204 -10.57 -9.88 -2.09
N VAL A 205 -10.94 -8.79 -1.40
CA VAL A 205 -9.98 -7.78 -0.95
C VAL A 205 -8.86 -8.40 -0.10
N GLY A 206 -9.20 -9.35 0.79
CA GLY A 206 -8.21 -10.07 1.60
C GLY A 206 -7.17 -10.79 0.73
N THR A 207 -7.61 -11.51 -0.30
CA THR A 207 -6.74 -12.21 -1.25
C THR A 207 -5.83 -11.25 -2.01
N ILE A 208 -6.35 -10.09 -2.43
CA ILE A 208 -5.57 -9.06 -3.11
C ILE A 208 -4.48 -8.51 -2.18
N VAL A 209 -4.86 -8.16 -0.94
CA VAL A 209 -3.94 -7.61 0.06
C VAL A 209 -2.85 -8.62 0.42
N ASP A 210 -3.20 -9.89 0.60
CA ASP A 210 -2.23 -10.95 0.91
C ASP A 210 -1.23 -11.14 -0.23
N LYS A 211 -1.70 -11.08 -1.49
CA LYS A 211 -0.82 -11.15 -2.65
C LYS A 211 0.12 -9.94 -2.76
N VAL A 212 -0.38 -8.74 -2.48
CA VAL A 212 0.45 -7.53 -2.44
C VAL A 212 1.54 -7.65 -1.36
N LYS A 213 1.18 -8.10 -0.15
CA LYS A 213 2.14 -8.32 0.95
C LYS A 213 3.19 -9.37 0.60
N GLU A 214 2.79 -10.49 0.00
CA GLU A 214 3.70 -11.52 -0.49
C GLU A 214 4.72 -10.93 -1.46
N ILE A 215 4.27 -10.20 -2.48
CA ILE A 215 5.14 -9.59 -3.49
C ILE A 215 6.06 -8.53 -2.86
N LEU A 216 5.54 -7.67 -1.99
CA LEU A 216 6.35 -6.68 -1.26
C LEU A 216 7.41 -7.34 -0.39
N SER A 217 7.10 -8.46 0.29
CA SER A 217 8.09 -9.18 1.10
C SER A 217 9.24 -9.76 0.26
N LEU A 218 8.93 -10.25 -0.95
CA LEU A 218 9.92 -10.80 -1.87
C LEU A 218 10.83 -9.71 -2.47
N HIS A 219 10.28 -8.53 -2.77
CA HIS A 219 11.03 -7.41 -3.35
C HIS A 219 11.73 -6.55 -2.29
N GLY A 220 11.16 -6.40 -1.10
CA GLY A 220 11.75 -5.69 0.04
C GLY A 220 12.96 -6.42 0.65
N GLY A 221 13.06 -7.74 0.46
CA GLY A 221 14.24 -8.52 0.83
C GLY A 221 15.51 -8.19 0.05
N PHE A 222 15.43 -7.43 -1.04
CA PHE A 222 16.58 -7.02 -1.87
C PHE A 222 17.19 -5.66 -1.50
N GLN A 223 16.69 -4.96 -0.46
CA GLN A 223 17.29 -3.73 0.06
C GLN A 223 18.16 -3.93 1.32
N GLN A 224 18.46 -5.18 1.70
CA GLN A 224 19.48 -5.50 2.71
C GLN A 224 20.59 -6.36 2.08
N SER A 225 21.45 -5.73 1.27
CA SER A 225 22.76 -6.28 0.90
C SER A 225 23.79 -5.16 0.83
#